data_AF-A0A085JCR1-F1
#
_entry.id   AF-A0A085JCR1-F1
#
_cell.length_a   1.000
_cell.length_b   1.000
_cell.length_c   1.000
_cell.angle_alpha   90.00
_cell.angle_beta   90.00
_cell.angle_gamma   90.00
#
_symmetry.space_group_name_H-M   'P 1'
#
loop_
_entity.id
_entity.type
_entity.pdbx_description
1 polymer ?
#
loop_
_entity_poly.entity_id
_entity_poly.type
_entity_poly.pdbx_seq_one_letter_code
_entity_poly.pdbx_strand_id
1 'polypeptide(L)'
;MKIRQALAEEAEECWNIRNLAIREGCKAVYRATVIHAWTPDVMPENYREEITQNPFFVAEDPRDGLVATRYLDLAAGSVEAIFTLPDYFGKERLCQ
;
A
#
# COMPACT_ATOMS: atom_id res chain seq x y z
N MET A 1 5.00 -3.35 -15.73
CA MET A 1 4.39 -2.31 -14.90
C MET A 1 3.19 -1.69 -15.59
N LYS A 2 1.99 -1.95 -15.04
CA LYS A 2 0.73 -1.31 -15.43
C LYS A 2 0.09 -0.71 -14.18
N ILE A 3 -0.37 0.54 -14.26
CA ILE A 3 -1.11 1.19 -13.18
C ILE A 3 -2.60 1.13 -13.53
N ARG A 4 -3.43 0.73 -12.55
CA ARG A 4 -4.89 0.67 -12.69
C ARG A 4 -5.57 0.89 -11.34
N GLN A 5 -6.89 1.06 -11.35
CA GLN A 5 -7.66 1.03 -10.12
C GLN A 5 -7.63 -0.38 -9.50
N ALA A 6 -7.62 -0.42 -8.18
CA ALA A 6 -7.73 -1.65 -7.41
C ALA A 6 -9.15 -2.20 -7.45
N LEU A 7 -9.26 -3.51 -7.43
CA LEU A 7 -10.52 -4.22 -7.26
C LEU A 7 -10.76 -4.50 -5.77
N ALA A 8 -12.03 -4.59 -5.38
CA ALA A 8 -12.40 -4.87 -3.99
C ALA A 8 -11.82 -6.21 -3.48
N GLU A 9 -11.66 -7.19 -4.37
CA GLU A 9 -11.09 -8.51 -4.06
C GLU A 9 -9.60 -8.45 -3.73
N GLU A 10 -8.88 -7.44 -4.23
CA GLU A 10 -7.44 -7.23 -4.05
C GLU A 10 -7.08 -6.55 -2.73
N ALA A 11 -8.08 -6.29 -1.87
CA ALA A 11 -7.90 -5.56 -0.62
C ALA A 11 -6.87 -6.22 0.33
N GLU A 12 -6.90 -7.55 0.44
CA GLU A 12 -5.95 -8.30 1.28
C GLU A 12 -4.51 -8.16 0.77
N GLU A 13 -4.33 -8.20 -0.55
CA GLU A 13 -3.02 -8.06 -1.17
C GLU A 13 -2.49 -6.63 -1.00
N CYS A 14 -3.35 -5.63 -1.19
CA CYS A 14 -3.03 -4.23 -0.91
C CYS A 14 -2.64 -4.02 0.56
N TRP A 15 -3.38 -4.63 1.49
CA TRP A 15 -3.08 -4.59 2.91
C TRP A 15 -1.71 -5.20 3.23
N ASN A 16 -1.40 -6.34 2.63
CA ASN A 16 -0.11 -7.01 2.77
C ASN A 16 1.05 -6.14 2.25
N ILE A 17 0.92 -5.55 1.05
CA ILE A 17 1.95 -4.66 0.47
C ILE A 17 2.19 -3.46 1.39
N ARG A 18 1.12 -2.82 1.88
CA ARG A 18 1.20 -1.73 2.86
C ARG A 18 1.99 -2.17 4.10
N ASN A 19 1.65 -3.31 4.68
CA ASN A 19 2.28 -3.79 5.89
C ASN A 19 3.76 -4.11 5.68
N LEU A 20 4.13 -4.79 4.59
CA LEU A 20 5.51 -5.09 4.24
C LEU A 20 6.33 -3.80 4.04
N ALA A 21 5.76 -2.82 3.32
CA ALA A 21 6.39 -1.54 3.08
C ALA A 21 6.67 -0.77 4.38
N ILE A 22 5.69 -0.71 5.30
CA ILE A 22 5.84 -0.05 6.60
C ILE A 22 6.86 -0.79 7.46
N ARG A 23 6.76 -2.12 7.57
CA ARG A 23 7.65 -2.94 8.39
C ARG A 23 9.11 -2.78 7.97
N GLU A 24 9.38 -2.76 6.67
CA GLU A 24 10.74 -2.60 6.15
C GLU A 24 11.20 -1.14 6.16
N GLY A 25 10.36 -0.21 5.68
CA GLY A 25 10.71 1.20 5.52
C GLY A 25 10.83 1.96 6.83
N CYS A 26 10.12 1.54 7.88
CA CYS A 26 10.08 2.24 9.16
C CYS A 26 10.96 1.62 10.26
N LYS A 27 11.54 0.42 10.07
CA LYS A 27 12.26 -0.32 11.13
C LYS A 27 13.46 0.42 11.73
N ALA A 28 14.07 1.34 10.97
CA ALA A 28 15.23 2.11 11.44
C ALA A 28 14.84 3.31 12.31
N VAL A 29 13.57 3.75 12.27
CA VAL A 29 13.09 4.98 12.90
C VAL A 29 12.13 4.69 14.05
N TYR A 30 11.28 3.68 13.90
CA TYR A 30 10.24 3.34 14.87
C TYR A 30 10.54 2.03 15.59
N ARG A 31 10.09 1.94 16.85
CA ARG A 31 10.18 0.70 17.63
C ARG A 31 9.31 -0.38 17.00
N ALA A 32 9.74 -1.64 17.11
CA ALA A 32 8.99 -2.79 16.61
C ALA A 32 7.55 -2.84 17.12
N THR A 33 7.29 -2.45 18.37
CA THR A 33 5.94 -2.43 18.95
C THR A 33 5.02 -1.42 18.28
N VAL A 34 5.54 -0.26 17.88
CA VAL A 34 4.78 0.77 17.15
C VAL A 34 4.46 0.30 15.75
N ILE A 35 5.46 -0.27 15.06
CA ILE A 35 5.28 -0.84 13.71
C ILE A 35 4.24 -1.96 13.72
N HIS A 36 4.28 -2.85 14.72
CA HIS A 36 3.33 -3.95 14.84
C HIS A 36 1.90 -3.44 15.07
N ALA A 37 1.73 -2.39 15.88
CA ALA A 37 0.41 -1.78 16.09
C ALA A 37 -0.17 -1.16 14.81
N TRP A 38 0.65 -0.65 13.89
CA TRP A 38 0.20 -0.08 12.61
C TRP A 38 0.02 -1.11 11.49
N THR A 39 0.57 -2.31 11.66
CA THR A 39 0.60 -3.36 10.65
C THR A 39 0.03 -4.66 11.21
N PRO A 40 -1.24 -4.70 11.68
CA PRO A 40 -1.84 -5.95 12.11
C PRO A 40 -1.92 -6.93 10.94
N ASP A 41 -1.68 -8.22 11.22
CA ASP A 41 -1.64 -9.26 10.19
C ASP A 41 -3.00 -9.46 9.51
N VAL A 42 -4.09 -9.27 10.26
CA VAL A 42 -5.46 -9.35 9.74
C VAL A 42 -5.90 -7.99 9.23
N MET A 43 -6.40 -7.94 8.00
CA MET A 43 -6.99 -6.75 7.41
C MET A 43 -8.29 -6.40 8.14
N PRO A 44 -8.47 -5.14 8.59
CA PRO A 44 -9.75 -4.66 9.11
C PRO A 44 -10.85 -4.69 8.05
N GLU A 45 -12.10 -5.03 8.41
CA GLU A 45 -13.22 -5.11 7.47
C GLU A 45 -13.45 -3.80 6.69
N ASN A 46 -13.33 -2.66 7.38
CA ASN A 46 -13.52 -1.34 6.79
C ASN A 46 -12.46 -0.99 5.71
N TYR A 47 -11.29 -1.63 5.71
CA TYR A 47 -10.27 -1.37 4.69
C TYR A 47 -10.76 -1.72 3.28
N ARG A 48 -11.59 -2.77 3.16
CA ARG A 48 -12.18 -3.14 1.87
C ARG A 48 -13.16 -2.09 1.38
N GLU A 49 -13.95 -1.52 2.29
CA GLU A 49 -14.88 -0.43 1.98
C GLU A 49 -14.12 0.80 1.48
N GLU A 50 -13.02 1.18 2.14
CA GLU A 50 -12.18 2.31 1.72
C GLU A 50 -11.64 2.17 0.30
N ILE A 51 -11.23 0.97 -0.12
CA ILE A 51 -10.79 0.71 -1.50
C ILE A 51 -11.94 0.89 -2.50
N THR A 52 -13.16 0.50 -2.13
CA THR A 52 -14.32 0.63 -3.04
C THR A 52 -14.87 2.04 -3.15
N GLN A 53 -14.82 2.80 -2.06
CA GLN A 53 -15.43 4.13 -2.00
C GLN A 53 -14.51 5.21 -2.54
N ASN A 54 -13.21 4.94 -2.66
CA ASN A 54 -12.23 5.94 -3.00
C ASN A 54 -11.33 5.54 -4.19
N PRO A 55 -10.69 6.53 -4.83
CA PRO A 55 -9.74 6.29 -5.91
C PRO A 55 -8.47 5.59 -5.38
N PHE A 56 -8.50 4.27 -5.42
CA PHE A 56 -7.41 3.42 -4.99
C PHE A 56 -6.71 2.80 -6.20
N PHE A 57 -5.39 2.90 -6.27
CA PHE A 57 -4.59 2.48 -7.41
C PHE A 57 -3.54 1.45 -7.02
N VAL A 58 -3.32 0.51 -7.93
CA VAL A 58 -2.30 -0.53 -7.82
C VAL A 58 -1.37 -0.49 -9.01
N ALA A 59 -0.11 -0.85 -8.77
CA ALA A 59 0.86 -1.13 -9.81
C ALA A 59 1.05 -2.65 -9.91
N GLU A 60 0.89 -3.16 -11.11
CA GLU A 60 0.99 -4.58 -11.43
C GLU A 60 2.25 -4.84 -12.26
N ASP A 61 3.08 -5.78 -11.81
CA ASP A 61 4.14 -6.37 -12.61
C ASP A 61 3.69 -7.72 -13.20
N PRO A 62 3.89 -7.96 -14.52
CA PRO A 62 3.49 -9.22 -15.14
C PRO A 62 4.08 -10.49 -14.53
N ARG A 63 5.18 -10.39 -13.78
CA ARG A 63 5.84 -11.54 -13.15
C ARG A 63 5.41 -11.73 -11.70
N ASP A 64 5.30 -10.63 -10.96
CA ASP A 64 5.21 -10.64 -9.50
C ASP A 64 3.84 -10.19 -8.94
N GLY A 65 2.88 -9.87 -9.82
CA GLY A 65 1.53 -9.48 -9.41
C GLY A 65 1.46 -8.03 -8.94
N LEU A 66 0.72 -7.74 -7.86
CA LEU A 66 0.65 -6.38 -7.32
C LEU A 66 1.94 -6.06 -6.56
N VAL A 67 2.59 -4.98 -6.96
CA VAL A 67 3.90 -4.58 -6.41
C VAL A 67 3.85 -3.24 -5.68
N ALA A 68 2.81 -2.44 -5.91
CA ALA A 68 2.58 -1.20 -5.18
C ALA A 68 1.09 -0.88 -5.07
N THR A 69 0.75 -0.13 -4.03
CA THR A 69 -0.60 0.30 -3.70
C THR A 69 -0.60 1.76 -3.24
N ARG A 70 -1.69 2.47 -3.55
CA ARG A 70 -1.83 3.89 -3.27
C ARG A 70 -3.29 4.30 -3.11
N TYR A 71 -3.54 5.17 -2.15
CA TYR A 71 -4.77 5.94 -2.02
C TYR A 71 -4.59 7.36 -2.60
N LEU A 72 -5.59 7.87 -3.30
CA LEU A 72 -5.62 9.26 -3.78
C LEU A 72 -6.86 9.96 -3.21
N ASP A 73 -6.64 10.98 -2.39
CA ASP A 73 -7.72 11.84 -1.91
C ASP A 73 -7.98 12.95 -2.94
N LEU A 74 -9.00 12.75 -3.78
CA LEU A 74 -9.40 13.73 -4.78
C LEU A 74 -10.10 14.96 -4.17
N ALA A 75 -10.68 14.84 -2.97
CA ALA A 75 -11.33 15.97 -2.30
C ALA A 75 -10.29 16.95 -1.74
N ALA A 76 -9.19 16.43 -1.20
CA ALA A 76 -8.05 17.21 -0.75
C ALA A 76 -7.06 17.56 -1.88
N GLY A 77 -7.13 16.88 -3.03
CA GLY A 77 -6.17 17.01 -4.12
C GLY A 77 -4.78 16.47 -3.74
N SER A 78 -4.70 15.57 -2.75
CA SER A 78 -3.46 15.04 -2.20
C SER A 78 -3.17 13.63 -2.69
N VAL A 79 -1.88 13.43 -2.92
CA VAL A 79 -1.27 12.10 -3.00
C VAL A 79 -1.13 11.60 -1.57
N GLU A 80 -1.95 10.64 -1.19
CA GLU A 80 -1.72 9.96 0.08
C GLU A 80 -0.60 8.91 -0.08
N ALA A 81 -0.26 8.25 1.04
CA ALA A 81 0.89 7.36 1.12
C ALA A 81 0.91 6.29 0.01
N ILE A 82 2.10 6.09 -0.56
CA ILE A 82 2.38 5.06 -1.56
C ILE A 82 3.19 3.97 -0.88
N PHE A 83 2.72 2.74 -1.01
CA PHE A 83 3.41 1.58 -0.46
C PHE A 83 3.83 0.68 -1.60
N THR A 84 5.11 0.33 -1.61
CA THR A 84 5.72 -0.52 -2.62
C THR A 84 6.32 -1.73 -1.92
N LEU A 85 6.32 -2.90 -2.57
CA LEU A 85 7.03 -4.05 -2.03
C LEU A 85 8.51 -3.71 -1.80
N PRO A 86 9.14 -4.20 -0.70
CA PRO A 86 10.54 -3.95 -0.41
C PRO A 86 11.51 -4.21 -1.57
N ASP A 87 11.28 -5.27 -2.35
CA ASP A 87 12.12 -5.65 -3.49
C ASP A 87 12.08 -4.66 -4.68
N TYR A 88 11.11 -3.73 -4.64
CA TYR A 88 10.90 -2.66 -5.60
C TYR A 88 11.30 -1.28 -5.05
N PHE A 89 11.84 -1.21 -3.82
CA PHE A 89 12.37 0.04 -3.28
C PHE A 89 13.48 0.60 -4.19
N GLY A 90 13.35 1.88 -4.55
CA GLY A 90 14.36 2.61 -5.33
C GLY A 90 14.33 2.39 -6.84
N LYS A 91 13.45 1.52 -7.37
CA LYS A 91 13.29 1.28 -8.83
C LYS A 91 12.28 2.23 -9.49
N GLU A 92 12.49 3.53 -9.33
CA GLU A 92 11.58 4.66 -9.65
C GLU A 92 10.79 5.13 -8.43
N ARG A 93 11.26 6.23 -7.83
CA ARG A 93 10.76 6.81 -6.58
C ARG A 93 9.43 7.53 -6.84
N LEU A 94 8.37 7.14 -6.14
CA LEU A 94 7.23 8.00 -5.83
C LEU A 94 7.05 8.01 -4.30
N CYS A 95 7.89 8.78 -3.60
CA CYS A 95 7.67 9.27 -2.24
C CYS A 95 8.81 10.25 -1.91
N GLN A 96 8.50 11.54 -1.89
CA GLN A 96 9.16 12.57 -1.08
C GLN A 96 8.08 13.24 -0.25
#